data_AF-A0A7Y4TU60-F1
#
_entry.id   AF-A0A7Y4TU60-F1
#
_cell.length_a   1.000
_cell.length_b   1.000
_cell.length_c   1.000
_cell.angle_alpha   90.00
_cell.angle_beta   90.00
_cell.angle_gamma   90.00
#
_symmetry.space_group_name_H-M   'P 1'
#
loop_
_entity.id
_entity.type
_entity.pdbx_description
1 polymer ?
#
loop_
_entity_poly.entity_id
_entity_poly.type
_entity_poly.pdbx_seq_one_letter_code
_entity_poly.pdbx_strand_id
1 'polypeptide(L)' 'GKGEVGKGGIVRESEKHERVVNEINSFAEGIGLVCVGVIDSPILGAEGNKEFLALYDRRTEN' A
#
# COMPACT_ATOMS: atom_id res chain seq x y z
N GLY A 1 9.25 -11.94 -7.04
CA GLY A 1 8.15 -12.73 -6.46
C GLY A 1 8.48 -14.20 -6.49
N LYS A 2 8.69 -14.79 -5.30
CA LYS A 2 8.86 -16.22 -4.96
C LYS A 2 9.68 -16.23 -3.66
N GLY A 3 9.04 -16.09 -2.51
CA GLY A 3 9.81 -16.02 -1.26
C GLY A 3 9.02 -15.92 0.04
N GLU A 4 7.73 -15.63 0.02
CA GLU A 4 6.95 -15.49 1.25
C GLU A 4 5.92 -16.58 1.40
N VAL A 5 6.36 -17.82 1.64
CA VAL A 5 5.47 -18.90 2.04
C VAL A 5 6.04 -19.59 3.27
N GLY A 6 5.53 -19.22 4.43
CA GLY A 6 5.64 -20.01 5.65
C GLY A 6 4.91 -21.34 5.49
N LYS A 7 5.31 -22.36 6.27
CA LYS A 7 4.69 -23.71 6.30
C LYS A 7 3.17 -23.58 6.51
N GLY A 8 2.40 -23.74 5.42
CA GLY A 8 0.95 -23.56 5.39
C GLY A 8 0.42 -22.66 4.27
N GLY A 9 1.28 -21.93 3.55
CA GLY A 9 0.91 -21.22 2.31
C GLY A 9 -0.06 -20.04 2.45
N ILE A 10 -0.58 -19.77 3.65
CA ILE A 10 -1.51 -18.68 3.92
C ILE A 10 -0.70 -17.46 4.35
N VAL A 11 -0.24 -16.67 3.39
CA VAL A 11 -0.02 -15.25 3.65
C VAL A 11 -1.40 -14.63 3.73
N ARG A 12 -1.74 -14.04 4.87
CA ARG A 12 -3.06 -13.41 5.03
C ARG A 12 -3.14 -12.23 4.08
N GLU A 13 -4.29 -12.03 3.44
CA GLU A 13 -4.49 -10.91 2.51
C GLU A 13 -4.18 -9.57 3.16
N SER A 14 -4.47 -9.42 4.46
CA SER A 14 -4.08 -8.25 5.26
C SER A 14 -2.57 -7.99 5.27
N GLU A 15 -1.74 -9.03 5.42
CA GLU A 15 -0.27 -8.89 5.42
C GLU A 15 0.24 -8.49 4.02
N LYS A 16 -0.39 -8.99 2.95
CA LYS A 16 -0.09 -8.56 1.58
C LYS A 16 -0.46 -7.10 1.37
N HIS A 17 -1.64 -6.68 1.84
CA HIS A 17 -2.10 -5.30 1.71
C HIS A 17 -1.18 -4.34 2.46
N GLU A 18 -0.84 -4.65 3.71
CA GLU A 18 0.10 -3.84 4.51
C GLU A 18 1.47 -3.74 3.83
N ARG A 19 1.98 -4.85 3.28
CA ARG A 19 3.24 -4.85 2.53
C ARG A 19 3.17 -3.92 1.32
N VAL A 20 2.13 -4.02 0.50
CA VAL A 20 1.98 -3.18 -0.71
C VAL A 20 1.86 -1.71 -0.33
N VAL A 21 1.06 -1.37 0.67
CA VAL A 21 0.93 0.01 1.15
C VAL A 21 2.28 0.57 1.62
N ASN A 22 3.04 -0.21 2.39
CA ASN A 22 4.37 0.19 2.86
C ASN A 22 5.39 0.38 1.73
N GLU A 23 5.37 -0.49 0.72
CA GLU A 23 6.25 -0.39 -0.45
C GLU A 23 5.97 0.87 -1.27
N ILE A 24 4.69 1.17 -1.51
CA ILE A 24 4.28 2.39 -2.24
C ILE A 24 4.61 3.65 -1.44
N ASN A 25 4.38 3.67 -0.12
CA ASN A 25 4.74 4.79 0.73
C ASN A 25 6.27 5.04 0.74
N SER A 26 7.06 3.98 0.83
CA SER A 26 8.53 4.08 0.79
C SER A 26 9.01 4.64 -0.55
N PHE A 27 8.39 4.22 -1.66
CA PHE A 27 8.68 4.78 -2.97
C PHE A 27 8.29 6.27 -3.07
N ALA A 28 7.11 6.64 -2.57
CA ALA A 28 6.62 8.02 -2.57
C ALA A 28 7.57 8.96 -1.80
N GLU A 29 8.05 8.54 -0.62
CA GLU A 29 9.07 9.27 0.14
C GLU A 29 10.35 9.48 -0.67
N GLY A 30 10.80 8.44 -1.38
CA GLY A 30 11.99 8.49 -2.25
C GLY A 30 11.89 9.49 -3.40
N ILE A 31 10.68 9.92 -3.80
CA ILE A 31 10.44 10.94 -4.82
C ILE A 31 9.99 12.29 -4.24
N GLY A 32 10.17 12.49 -2.94
CA GLY A 32 9.89 13.77 -2.27
C GLY A 32 8.41 14.03 -1.94
N LEU A 33 7.60 12.97 -1.88
CA LEU A 33 6.22 13.04 -1.41
C LEU A 33 6.13 12.63 0.05
N VAL A 34 5.23 13.26 0.81
CA VAL A 34 4.95 12.90 2.20
C VAL A 34 3.56 12.28 2.28
N CYS A 35 3.46 11.06 2.80
CA CYS A 35 2.16 10.42 3.04
C CYS A 35 1.41 11.15 4.16
N VAL A 36 0.23 11.67 3.84
CA VAL A 36 -0.68 12.33 4.80
C VAL A 36 -1.62 11.32 5.45
N GLY A 37 -2.05 10.31 4.68
CA GLY A 37 -2.91 9.25 5.18
C GLY A 37 -3.31 8.25 4.09
N VAL A 38 -3.69 7.06 4.54
CA VAL A 38 -4.21 5.98 3.68
C VAL A 38 -5.53 5.51 4.25
N ILE A 39 -6.52 5.30 3.39
CA ILE A 39 -7.81 4.74 3.75
C ILE A 39 -8.14 3.55 2.85
N ASP A 40 -9.02 2.68 3.34
CA ASP A 40 -9.70 1.70 2.50
C ASP A 40 -10.60 2.44 1.48
N SER A 41 -10.61 1.97 0.23
CA SER A 41 -11.58 2.45 -0.76
C SER A 41 -13.00 2.13 -0.30
N PRO A 42 -13.98 3.03 -0.48
CA PRO A 42 -15.38 2.78 -0.13
C PRO A 42 -16.04 1.74 -1.06
N ILE A 43 -15.39 1.39 -2.18
CA ILE A 43 -15.84 0.39 -3.14
C ILE A 43 -14.75 -0.63 -3.40
N LEU A 44 -15.16 -1.83 -3.82
CA LEU A 44 -14.23 -2.85 -4.30
C LEU A 44 -13.85 -2.55 -5.76
N GLY A 45 -12.61 -2.89 -6.11
CA GLY A 45 -12.10 -2.85 -7.47
C GLY A 45 -12.65 -3.99 -8.32
N ALA A 46 -12.11 -4.11 -9.54
CA ALA A 46 -12.44 -5.21 -10.44
C ALA A 46 -12.22 -6.57 -9.74
N GLU A 47 -13.13 -7.51 -9.98
CA GLU A 47 -13.09 -8.86 -9.41
C GLU A 47 -13.15 -8.92 -7.88
N GLY A 48 -13.60 -7.83 -7.21
CA GLY A 48 -13.74 -7.78 -5.76
C GLY A 48 -12.45 -7.45 -5.02
N ASN A 49 -11.41 -6.99 -5.72
CA ASN A 49 -10.14 -6.62 -5.10
C ASN A 49 -10.31 -5.47 -4.10
N LYS A 50 -9.67 -5.59 -2.94
CA LYS A 50 -9.61 -4.51 -1.96
C LYS A 50 -8.64 -3.44 -2.45
N GLU A 51 -9.12 -2.21 -2.57
CA GLU A 51 -8.34 -1.05 -3.00
C GLU A 51 -8.11 -0.08 -1.85
N PHE A 52 -7.04 0.71 -1.96
CA PHE A 52 -6.63 1.71 -0.96
C PHE A 52 -6.42 3.06 -1.65
N LEU A 53 -6.80 4.12 -0.96
CA LEU A 53 -6.58 5.49 -1.39
C LEU A 53 -5.54 6.14 -0.48
N ALA A 54 -4.45 6.65 -1.06
CA ALA A 54 -3.38 7.32 -0.34
C ALA A 54 -3.32 8.80 -0.74
N LEU A 55 -3.31 9.69 0.25
CA LEU A 55 -3.11 11.12 0.08
C LEU A 55 -1.64 11.45 0.31
N TYR A 56 -1.02 12.10 -0.66
CA TYR A 56 0.34 12.60 -0.57
C TYR A 56 0.38 14.10 -0.71
N ASP A 57 1.25 14.72 0.07
CA ASP A 57 1.59 16.13 -0.05
C ASP A 57 2.99 16.27 -0.63
N ARG A 58 3.17 17.22 -1.56
CA ARG A 58 4.47 17.59 -2.08
C ARG A 58 4.83 18.94 -1.49
N ARG A 59 5.52 18.91 -0.36
CA ARG A 59 6.04 20.11 0.27
C ARG A 59 7.16 20.65 -0.62
N THR A 60 6.91 21.74 -1.32
CA THR A 60 7.98 22.56 -1.87
C THR A 60 8.62 23.29 -0.71
N GLU A 61 9.91 23.10 -0.49
CA GLU A 61 10.68 23.98 0.40
C GLU A 61 10.54 25.41 -0.13
N ASN A 62 10.17 26.35 0.76
CA ASN A 62 10.15 27.79 0.47
C ASN A 62 11.56 28.37 0.59
#